data_AF-A0A534Y0P2-F1
#
_entry.id   AF-A0A534Y0P2-F1
#
_cell.length_a   1.000
_cell.length_b   1.000
_cell.length_c   1.000
_cell.angle_alpha   90.00
_cell.angle_beta   90.00
_cell.angle_gamma   90.00
#
_symmetry.space_group_name_H-M   'P 1'
#
loop_
_entity.id
_entity.type
_entity.pdbx_description
1 polymer ?
#
loop_
_entity_poly.entity_id
_entity_poly.type
_entity_poly.pdbx_seq_one_letter_code
_entity_poly.pdbx_strand_id
1 'polypeptide(L)'
;MHSFHARGCWAVSGEGGGVRNSELGRTGAVRPLWSEADTLRERITEADSLYGFFSFDTALSQRASHGHLRTNPAARAALIRLCAATRTRGAVLSARKVETLQRRLRLHRLAYVGVHGTDVQAYG
;
A
#
# COMPACT_ATOMS: atom_id res chain seq x y z
N MET A 1 -32.30 -13.04 -46.24
CA MET A 1 -31.16 -12.69 -45.37
C MET A 1 -31.33 -13.42 -44.05
N HIS A 2 -30.74 -14.60 -43.92
CA HIS A 2 -30.71 -15.38 -42.69
C HIS A 2 -29.39 -16.18 -42.62
N SER A 3 -29.04 -16.55 -41.38
CA SER A 3 -27.85 -17.26 -40.89
C SER A 3 -26.76 -16.32 -40.38
N PHE A 4 -26.16 -16.52 -39.19
CA PHE A 4 -25.62 -17.78 -38.70
C PHE A 4 -25.60 -17.88 -37.16
N HIS A 5 -25.78 -19.10 -36.66
CA HIS A 5 -25.44 -19.56 -35.31
C HIS A 5 -24.16 -20.40 -35.42
N ALA A 6 -23.17 -20.22 -34.53
CA ALA A 6 -22.04 -21.14 -34.29
C ALA A 6 -21.49 -20.84 -32.88
N ARG A 7 -21.70 -21.70 -31.86
CA ARG A 7 -20.92 -22.90 -31.46
C ARG A 7 -19.40 -22.69 -31.38
N GLY A 8 -18.91 -22.51 -30.14
CA GLY A 8 -17.83 -23.27 -29.48
C GLY A 8 -16.39 -23.22 -30.01
N CYS A 9 -15.44 -22.94 -29.11
CA CYS A 9 -14.17 -23.69 -29.05
C CYS A 9 -13.46 -23.49 -27.71
N TRP A 10 -13.26 -24.60 -26.99
CA TRP A 10 -12.23 -24.77 -25.98
C TRP A 10 -10.87 -24.91 -26.66
N ALA A 11 -9.82 -24.33 -26.08
CA ALA A 11 -8.46 -24.80 -26.29
C ALA A 11 -7.67 -24.67 -24.98
N VAL A 12 -7.31 -25.84 -24.44
CA VAL A 12 -6.39 -26.07 -23.33
C VAL A 12 -5.00 -26.35 -23.92
N SER A 13 -3.97 -26.03 -23.13
CA SER A 13 -2.56 -26.48 -23.20
C SER A 13 -1.58 -25.75 -24.11
N GLY A 14 -0.57 -25.19 -23.44
CA GLY A 14 0.76 -24.92 -23.98
C GLY A 14 1.79 -25.07 -22.86
N GLU A 15 2.12 -26.32 -22.50
CA GLU A 15 3.42 -26.61 -21.87
C GLU A 15 4.52 -26.35 -22.91
N GLY A 16 5.52 -25.56 -22.53
CA GLY A 16 6.65 -25.22 -23.40
C GLY A 16 7.79 -24.64 -22.57
N GLY A 17 8.66 -25.52 -22.08
CA GLY A 17 9.90 -25.17 -21.42
C GLY A 17 10.87 -24.43 -22.36
N GLY A 18 11.72 -23.59 -21.75
CA GLY A 18 12.76 -22.85 -22.46
C GLY A 18 13.32 -21.71 -21.64
N VAL A 19 13.96 -22.01 -20.50
CA VAL A 19 14.84 -21.05 -19.82
C VAL A 19 16.06 -20.83 -20.71
N ARG A 20 16.14 -19.66 -21.34
CA ARG A 20 17.39 -19.09 -21.83
C ARG A 20 17.62 -17.78 -21.08
N ASN A 21 18.68 -17.77 -20.28
CA ASN A 21 19.19 -16.59 -19.58
C ASN A 21 19.54 -15.50 -20.60
N SER A 22 18.64 -14.53 -20.73
CA SER A 22 18.99 -13.14 -21.03
C SER A 22 18.65 -12.33 -19.78
N GLU A 23 19.52 -12.45 -18.79
CA GLU A 23 19.54 -11.64 -17.57
C GLU A 23 19.85 -10.20 -17.97
N LEU A 24 18.81 -9.34 -17.92
CA LEU A 24 18.82 -7.89 -17.69
C LEU A 24 17.47 -7.34 -18.17
N GLY A 25 16.54 -7.08 -17.24
CA GLY A 25 15.35 -6.24 -17.52
C GLY A 25 13.97 -6.87 -17.37
N ARG A 26 13.82 -8.10 -16.85
CA ARG A 26 12.50 -8.59 -16.43
C ARG A 26 12.17 -8.05 -15.03
N THR A 27 11.59 -6.86 -14.96
CA THR A 27 10.56 -6.60 -13.95
C THR A 27 9.50 -7.69 -14.16
N GLY A 28 9.63 -8.80 -13.42
CA GLY A 28 8.62 -9.85 -13.41
C GLY A 28 7.26 -9.18 -13.23
N ALA A 29 6.26 -9.59 -14.03
CA ALA A 29 4.94 -8.97 -14.04
C ALA A 29 4.52 -8.65 -12.60
N VAL A 30 4.53 -7.36 -12.25
CA VAL A 30 4.27 -6.92 -10.88
C VAL A 30 2.85 -7.35 -10.59
N ARG A 31 2.69 -8.44 -9.84
CA ARG A 31 1.37 -8.94 -9.48
C ARG A 31 0.68 -7.80 -8.75
N PRO A 32 -0.49 -7.38 -9.22
CA PRO A 32 -1.14 -6.24 -8.61
C PRO A 32 -1.49 -6.58 -7.16
N LEU A 33 -1.26 -5.63 -6.25
CA LEU A 33 -1.47 -5.84 -4.80
C LEU A 33 -2.88 -6.32 -4.46
N TRP A 34 -3.89 -5.94 -5.26
CA TRP A 34 -5.27 -6.39 -5.06
C TRP A 34 -5.48 -7.88 -5.33
N SER A 35 -4.61 -8.52 -6.12
CA SER A 35 -4.66 -9.98 -6.34
C SER A 35 -4.27 -10.78 -5.10
N GLU A 36 -3.61 -10.13 -4.13
CA GLU A 36 -3.18 -10.72 -2.85
C GLU A 36 -3.99 -10.18 -1.67
N ALA A 37 -5.07 -9.40 -1.93
CA ALA A 37 -5.82 -8.72 -0.89
C ALA A 37 -6.48 -9.71 0.08
N ASP A 38 -7.00 -10.83 -0.42
CA ASP A 38 -7.64 -11.86 0.42
C ASP A 38 -6.61 -12.58 1.30
N THR A 39 -5.49 -13.01 0.74
CA THR A 39 -4.40 -13.63 1.49
C THR A 39 -3.79 -12.66 2.52
N LEU A 40 -3.67 -11.37 2.18
CA LEU A 40 -3.25 -10.35 3.13
C LEU A 40 -4.26 -10.17 4.26
N ARG A 41 -5.56 -10.19 3.94
CA ARG A 41 -6.64 -10.08 4.93
C ARG A 41 -6.62 -11.27 5.90
N GLU A 42 -6.42 -12.49 5.40
CA GLU A 42 -6.29 -13.70 6.22
C GLU A 42 -5.11 -13.56 7.19
N ARG A 43 -3.93 -13.21 6.67
CA ARG A 43 -2.72 -12.99 7.48
C ARG A 43 -2.88 -11.90 8.53
N ILE A 44 -3.57 -10.79 8.22
CA ILE A 44 -3.87 -9.73 9.19
C ILE A 44 -4.86 -10.22 10.25
N THR A 45 -5.79 -11.09 9.88
CA THR A 45 -6.79 -11.64 10.79
C THR A 45 -6.13 -12.55 11.82
N GLU A 46 -5.24 -13.43 11.37
CA GLU A 46 -4.50 -14.40 12.18
C GLU A 46 -3.37 -13.78 13.02
N ALA A 47 -2.90 -12.59 12.67
CA ALA A 47 -1.80 -11.94 13.40
C ALA A 47 -2.23 -11.46 14.81
N ASP A 48 -1.42 -11.83 15.82
CA ASP A 48 -1.56 -11.37 17.20
C ASP A 48 -1.40 -9.84 17.32
N SER A 49 -0.51 -9.28 16.49
CA SER A 49 -0.26 -7.84 16.44
C SER A 49 0.11 -7.38 15.04
N LEU A 50 -0.27 -6.14 14.72
CA LEU A 50 0.01 -5.52 13.44
C LEU A 50 0.96 -4.34 13.62
N TYR A 51 2.09 -4.36 12.93
CA TYR A 51 3.04 -3.25 12.86
C TYR A 51 3.00 -2.63 11.47
N GLY A 52 2.52 -1.39 11.38
CA GLY A 52 2.38 -0.66 10.12
C GLY A 52 3.35 0.52 10.00
N PHE A 53 4.02 0.63 8.86
CA PHE A 53 4.87 1.78 8.54
C PHE A 53 4.31 2.51 7.33
N PHE A 54 4.01 3.79 7.48
CA PHE A 54 3.27 4.55 6.48
C PHE A 54 4.10 5.74 6.00
N SER A 55 4.41 5.79 4.70
CA SER A 55 5.07 6.95 4.11
C SER A 55 4.07 8.10 3.96
N PHE A 56 4.34 9.25 4.59
CA PHE A 56 3.50 10.43 4.40
C PHE A 56 3.53 10.90 2.94
N ASP A 57 4.73 11.03 2.37
CA ASP A 57 4.93 11.68 1.08
C ASP A 57 4.36 10.86 -0.08
N THR A 58 4.38 9.52 0.00
CA THR A 58 3.89 8.65 -1.09
C THR A 58 2.52 8.04 -0.84
N ALA A 59 2.11 7.80 0.41
CA ALA A 59 0.87 7.08 0.73
C ALA A 59 -0.22 7.96 1.35
N LEU A 60 0.15 8.95 2.16
CA LEU A 60 -0.82 9.79 2.88
C LEU A 60 -1.02 11.17 2.26
N SER A 61 -0.16 11.56 1.33
CA SER A 61 -0.25 12.83 0.63
C SER A 61 -0.83 12.64 -0.76
N GLN A 62 -1.57 13.65 -1.21
CA GLN A 62 -2.07 13.76 -2.57
C GLN A 62 -1.54 15.06 -3.18
N ARG A 63 -1.15 14.98 -4.45
CA ARG A 63 -0.69 16.15 -5.20
C ARG A 63 -1.91 17.00 -5.58
N ALA A 64 -1.97 18.21 -5.06
CA ALA A 64 -2.95 19.19 -5.53
C ALA A 64 -2.52 19.73 -6.91
N SER A 65 -3.47 20.27 -7.65
CA SER A 65 -3.31 20.82 -9.01
C SER A 65 -2.18 21.86 -9.14
N HIS A 66 -1.76 22.50 -8.05
CA HIS A 66 -0.72 23.54 -8.02
C HIS A 66 0.59 23.06 -7.37
N GLY A 67 0.85 21.75 -7.36
CA GLY A 67 2.10 21.18 -6.79
C GLY A 67 2.14 21.13 -5.26
N HIS A 68 1.17 21.71 -4.56
CA HIS A 68 1.06 21.59 -3.11
C HIS A 68 0.66 20.17 -2.70
N LEU A 69 1.40 19.57 -1.77
CA LEU A 69 1.04 18.30 -1.16
C LEU A 69 0.03 18.54 -0.02
N ARG A 70 -1.17 18.01 -0.21
CA ARG A 70 -2.24 17.99 0.80
C ARG A 70 -2.36 16.59 1.39
N THR A 71 -2.84 16.48 2.61
CA THR A 71 -3.19 15.17 3.17
C THR A 71 -4.36 14.58 2.38
N ASN A 72 -4.27 13.32 1.99
CA ASN A 72 -5.37 12.57 1.40
C ASN A 72 -6.40 12.23 2.50
N PRO A 73 -7.64 12.75 2.42
CA PRO A 73 -8.64 12.53 3.46
C PRO A 73 -9.06 11.06 3.61
N ALA A 74 -9.13 10.30 2.51
CA ALA A 74 -9.48 8.89 2.53
C ALA A 74 -8.36 8.05 3.17
N ALA A 75 -7.10 8.32 2.81
CA ALA A 75 -5.94 7.65 3.41
C ALA A 75 -5.84 7.96 4.92
N ARG A 76 -6.07 9.22 5.30
CA ARG A 76 -6.12 9.63 6.71
C ARG A 76 -7.23 8.94 7.48
N ALA A 77 -8.44 8.86 6.93
CA ALA A 77 -9.58 8.17 7.56
C ALA A 77 -9.32 6.67 7.74
N ALA A 78 -8.73 6.01 6.73
CA ALA A 78 -8.32 4.62 6.83
C ALA A 78 -7.28 4.42 7.94
N LEU A 79 -6.29 5.31 8.03
CA LEU A 79 -5.25 5.23 9.05
C LEU A 79 -5.82 5.46 10.46
N ILE A 80 -6.76 6.38 10.65
CA ILE A 80 -7.46 6.58 11.94
C ILE A 80 -8.13 5.27 12.39
N ARG A 81 -8.88 4.61 11.50
CA ARG A 81 -9.56 3.34 11.82
C ARG A 81 -8.55 2.25 12.16
N LEU A 82 -7.47 2.16 11.40
CA LEU A 82 -6.42 1.18 11.63
C LEU A 82 -5.71 1.38 12.98
N CYS A 83 -5.47 2.64 13.35
CA CYS A 83 -4.86 3.01 14.63
C CYS A 83 -5.80 2.89 15.82
N ALA A 84 -7.12 2.87 15.60
CA ALA A 84 -8.09 2.64 16.66
C ALA A 84 -8.05 1.18 17.16
N ALA A 85 -7.62 0.23 16.33
CA ALA A 85 -7.44 -1.16 16.75
C ALA A 85 -6.33 -1.27 17.82
N THR A 86 -6.61 -1.92 18.94
CA THR A 86 -5.68 -2.07 20.09
C THR A 86 -4.44 -2.89 19.74
N ARG A 87 -4.58 -3.87 18.84
CA ARG A 87 -3.48 -4.72 18.36
C ARG A 87 -2.58 -4.08 17.30
N THR A 88 -2.88 -2.85 16.89
CA THR A 88 -2.12 -2.16 15.84
C THR A 88 -1.19 -1.11 16.42
N ARG A 89 0.08 -1.19 16.04
CA ARG A 89 1.12 -0.23 16.32
C ARG A 89 1.77 0.22 15.01
N GLY A 90 2.50 1.32 15.03
CA GLY A 90 3.15 1.77 13.81
C GLY A 90 3.78 3.14 13.88
N ALA A 91 4.33 3.54 12.74
CA ALA A 91 4.95 4.83 12.56
C ALA A 91 4.59 5.47 11.21
N VAL A 92 4.48 6.79 11.20
CA VAL A 92 4.46 7.59 9.98
C VAL A 92 5.87 8.05 9.68
N LEU A 93 6.36 7.75 8.47
CA LEU A 93 7.70 8.10 8.00
C LEU A 93 7.61 9.25 6.98
N SER A 94 8.46 10.26 7.11
CA SER A 94 8.55 11.36 6.14
C SER A 94 9.91 12.04 6.13
N ALA A 95 10.22 12.70 5.02
CA ALA A 95 11.31 13.68 4.95
C ALA A 95 11.03 14.96 5.77
N ARG A 96 9.78 15.17 6.18
CA ARG A 96 9.32 16.38 6.88
C ARG A 96 9.58 16.29 8.38
N LYS A 97 9.65 17.43 9.06
CA LYS A 97 9.72 17.49 10.53
C LYS A 97 8.48 16.89 11.20
N VAL A 98 8.66 16.25 12.35
CA VAL A 98 7.59 15.58 13.10
C VAL A 98 6.45 16.55 13.45
N GLU A 99 6.73 17.78 13.86
CA GLU A 99 5.67 18.74 14.25
C GLU A 99 4.78 19.12 13.07
N THR A 100 5.32 19.06 11.84
CA THR A 100 4.52 19.27 10.63
C THR A 100 3.59 18.09 10.37
N LEU A 101 4.07 16.87 10.58
CA LEU A 101 3.26 15.66 10.43
C LEU A 101 2.13 15.61 11.45
N GLN A 102 2.43 15.89 12.73
CA GLN A 102 1.45 15.90 13.80
C GLN A 102 0.33 16.92 13.58
N ARG A 103 0.68 18.16 13.20
CA ARG A 103 -0.31 19.21 12.89
C ARG A 103 -1.26 18.79 11.76
N ARG A 104 -0.74 18.07 10.75
CA ARG A 104 -1.50 17.63 9.58
C ARG A 104 -2.34 16.38 9.83
N LEU A 105 -1.77 15.39 10.51
CA LEU A 105 -2.39 14.07 10.66
C LEU A 105 -3.24 13.99 11.93
N ARG A 106 -2.82 14.63 13.03
CA ARG A 106 -3.50 14.57 14.34
C ARG A 106 -3.84 13.13 14.76
N LEU A 107 -2.89 12.21 14.55
CA LEU A 107 -3.01 10.82 14.98
C LEU A 107 -2.26 10.67 16.28
N HIS A 108 -2.95 10.21 17.32
CA HIS A 108 -2.36 10.12 18.64
C HIS A 108 -1.66 8.78 18.86
N ARG A 109 -2.07 7.69 18.21
CA ARG A 109 -1.58 6.33 18.52
C ARG A 109 -0.41 5.82 17.66
N LEU A 110 0.20 6.69 16.86
CA LEU A 110 1.34 6.33 16.01
C LEU A 110 2.58 7.11 16.40
N ALA A 111 3.73 6.46 16.26
CA ALA A 111 5.01 7.15 16.25
C ALA A 111 5.14 8.00 14.96
N TYR A 112 5.97 9.03 15.04
CA TYR A 112 6.33 9.86 13.90
C TYR A 112 7.84 9.84 13.73
N VAL A 113 8.29 9.61 12.51
CA VAL A 113 9.69 9.65 12.10
C VAL A 113 9.81 10.69 10.99
N GLY A 114 10.43 11.80 11.32
CA GLY A 114 10.69 12.92 10.42
C GLY A 114 12.13 12.97 9.95
N VAL A 115 12.39 13.86 8.99
CA VAL A 115 13.73 14.21 8.48
C VAL A 115 14.57 12.96 8.19
N HIS A 116 13.98 11.99 7.49
CA HIS A 116 14.63 10.73 7.12
C HIS A 116 15.20 9.91 8.29
N GLY A 117 14.62 10.03 9.50
CA GLY A 117 15.02 9.26 10.66
C GLY A 117 15.78 10.05 11.72
N THR A 118 16.17 11.30 11.47
CA THR A 118 16.90 12.11 12.46
C THR A 118 15.99 12.73 13.52
N ASP A 119 14.69 12.75 13.29
CA ASP A 119 13.67 13.32 14.18
C ASP A 119 12.63 12.23 14.49
N VAL A 120 12.56 11.79 15.75
CA VAL A 120 11.71 10.65 16.14
C VAL A 120 10.90 11.02 17.36
N GLN A 121 9.59 10.85 17.26
CA GLN A 121 8.68 10.93 18.39
C GLN A 121 7.87 9.64 18.50
N ALA A 122 8.18 8.85 19.52
CA ALA A 122 7.45 7.63 19.83
C ALA A 122 6.15 7.96 20.57
N TYR A 123 5.18 7.07 20.42
CA TYR A 123 3.99 7.03 21.26
C TYR A 123 4.08 5.78 22.13
N GLY A 124 3.82 5.94 23.43
CA GLY A 124 3.84 4.87 24.45
C GLY A 124 2.51 4.14 24.54
#